data_AF-R9BUP8-F1
#
_entry.id   AF-R9BUP8-F1
#
_cell.length_a   1.000
_cell.length_b   1.000
_cell.length_c   1.000
_cell.angle_alpha   90.00
_cell.angle_beta   90.00
_cell.angle_gamma   90.00
#
_symmetry.space_group_name_H-M   'P 1'
#
loop_
_entity.id
_entity.type
_entity.pdbx_description
1 polymer ?
#
loop_
_entity_poly.entity_id
_entity_poly.type
_entity_poly.pdbx_seq_one_letter_code
_entity_poly.pdbx_strand_id
1 'polypeptide(L)'
;MVSAIEKIEKNLLEGKVIRDDNFFYDEFNDISDGEEIFEAIIISSQREAQKMKLKFYGNLLANMGFCKELSSDEAIQIISFAERLSYRQCLLLTAIFINTAQYRVSGKASFLANKFITDGMEKNIPFDRISLYQDVLELYRMGLVFEVNGNLLLTIGQVNLHSIIVGGIGDKIVTLMELDRVMDNEYTENHINDFIKLLTVIKNEN
;
A
#
# COMPACT_ATOMS: atom_id res chain seq x y z
N MET A 1 -11.15 3.68 -14.11
CA MET A 1 -12.32 3.01 -13.50
C MET A 1 -12.79 1.75 -14.21
N VAL A 2 -12.45 1.49 -15.49
CA VAL A 2 -12.76 0.19 -16.15
C VAL A 2 -12.35 -1.01 -15.28
N SER A 3 -11.21 -0.89 -14.58
CA SER A 3 -10.74 -1.90 -13.63
C SER A 3 -11.66 -2.16 -12.43
N ALA A 4 -12.52 -1.23 -12.01
CA ALA A 4 -13.35 -1.41 -10.81
C ALA A 4 -14.52 -2.36 -11.11
N ILE A 5 -15.18 -2.21 -12.27
CA ILE A 5 -16.27 -3.09 -12.69
C ILE A 5 -15.76 -4.52 -12.87
N GLU A 6 -14.67 -4.70 -13.62
CA GLU A 6 -14.00 -5.99 -13.79
C GLU A 6 -13.65 -6.62 -12.43
N LYS A 7 -13.24 -5.79 -11.47
CA LYS A 7 -12.89 -6.26 -10.13
C LYS A 7 -14.11 -6.66 -9.30
N ILE A 8 -15.20 -5.91 -9.38
CA ILE A 8 -16.47 -6.26 -8.72
C ILE A 8 -16.99 -7.60 -9.27
N GLU A 9 -16.99 -7.77 -10.60
CA GLU A 9 -17.38 -9.04 -11.24
C GLU A 9 -16.51 -10.19 -10.76
N LYS A 10 -15.18 -10.00 -10.71
CA LYS A 10 -14.26 -11.00 -10.16
C LYS A 10 -14.57 -11.33 -8.71
N ASN A 11 -14.79 -10.32 -7.85
CA ASN A 11 -15.13 -10.54 -6.44
C ASN A 11 -16.43 -11.36 -6.29
N LEU A 12 -17.44 -11.09 -7.13
CA LEU A 12 -18.69 -11.87 -7.17
C LEU A 12 -18.44 -13.32 -7.63
N LEU A 13 -17.63 -13.52 -8.66
CA LEU A 13 -17.24 -14.85 -9.16
C LEU A 13 -16.43 -15.65 -8.14
N GLU A 14 -15.59 -14.98 -7.34
CA GLU A 14 -14.85 -15.56 -6.22
C GLU A 14 -15.75 -15.88 -5.00
N GLY A 15 -17.05 -15.56 -5.07
CA GLY A 15 -18.02 -15.82 -4.01
C GLY A 15 -17.93 -14.85 -2.82
N LYS A 16 -17.28 -13.68 -2.99
CA LYS A 16 -17.30 -12.64 -1.96
C LYS A 16 -18.71 -12.07 -1.82
N VAL A 17 -19.09 -11.79 -0.59
CA VAL A 17 -20.42 -11.28 -0.25
C VAL A 17 -20.36 -9.76 -0.19
N ILE A 18 -21.26 -9.08 -0.91
CA ILE A 18 -21.46 -7.64 -0.81
C ILE A 18 -21.85 -7.31 0.64
N ARG A 19 -21.39 -6.18 1.18
CA ARG A 19 -21.77 -5.74 2.53
C ARG A 19 -23.29 -5.70 2.67
N ASP A 20 -23.78 -6.21 3.80
CA ASP A 20 -25.20 -6.33 4.16
C ASP A 20 -25.56 -5.46 5.39
N ASP A 21 -24.75 -4.44 5.66
CA ASP A 21 -24.99 -3.42 6.68
C ASP A 21 -25.64 -2.16 6.08
N ASN A 22 -25.76 -1.10 6.88
CA ASN A 22 -26.38 0.16 6.46
C ASN A 22 -25.55 0.97 5.44
N PHE A 23 -24.41 0.44 4.97
CA PHE A 23 -23.47 1.15 4.11
C PHE A 23 -24.08 1.68 2.81
N PHE A 24 -25.06 0.96 2.24
CA PHE A 24 -25.72 1.36 0.98
C PHE A 24 -27.10 2.00 1.20
N TYR A 25 -27.52 2.22 2.44
CA TYR A 25 -28.85 2.70 2.76
C TYR A 25 -28.81 4.15 3.21
N ASP A 26 -29.70 4.97 2.66
CA ASP A 26 -29.85 6.37 3.03
C ASP A 26 -30.35 6.47 4.49
N GLU A 27 -29.62 7.19 5.33
CA GLU A 27 -30.17 7.64 6.61
C GLU A 27 -30.99 8.92 6.36
N PHE A 28 -32.33 8.77 6.26
CA PHE A 28 -33.32 9.88 6.20
C PHE A 28 -32.91 11.13 5.39
N ASN A 29 -33.13 11.11 4.07
CA ASN A 29 -32.89 12.23 3.12
C ASN A 29 -31.42 12.61 2.88
N ASP A 30 -30.44 11.91 3.46
CA ASP A 30 -29.01 12.13 3.23
C ASP A 30 -28.37 11.10 2.29
N ILE A 31 -27.20 11.47 1.77
CA ILE A 31 -26.27 10.63 0.99
C ILE A 31 -25.87 9.42 1.84
N SER A 32 -25.95 8.21 1.29
CA SER A 32 -25.49 7.02 2.02
C SER A 32 -23.98 7.04 2.25
N ASP A 33 -23.51 6.41 3.32
CA ASP A 33 -22.07 6.24 3.60
C ASP A 33 -21.30 5.72 2.38
N GLY A 34 -21.88 4.75 1.69
CA GLY A 34 -21.31 4.16 0.49
C GLY A 34 -21.19 5.14 -0.66
N GLU A 35 -22.20 5.99 -0.88
CA GLU A 35 -22.14 7.05 -1.88
C GLU A 35 -21.04 8.07 -1.56
N GLU A 36 -20.94 8.54 -0.31
CA GLU A 36 -19.88 9.47 0.11
C GLU A 36 -18.48 8.87 -0.12
N ILE A 37 -18.28 7.62 0.30
CA ILE A 37 -17.00 6.92 0.20
C ILE A 37 -16.63 6.65 -1.26
N PHE A 38 -17.57 6.21 -2.08
CA PHE A 38 -17.31 5.99 -3.49
C PHE A 38 -17.05 7.30 -4.23
N GLU A 39 -17.79 8.37 -3.94
CA GLU A 39 -17.54 9.69 -4.49
C GLU A 39 -16.14 10.19 -4.10
N ALA A 40 -15.75 10.06 -2.84
CA ALA A 40 -14.42 10.41 -2.37
C ALA A 40 -13.34 9.68 -3.18
N ILE A 41 -13.43 8.35 -3.34
CA ILE A 41 -12.47 7.57 -4.13
C ILE A 41 -12.43 8.04 -5.59
N ILE A 42 -13.58 8.33 -6.19
CA ILE A 42 -13.67 8.82 -7.58
C ILE A 42 -12.95 10.15 -7.72
N ILE A 43 -13.22 11.11 -6.83
CA ILE A 43 -12.60 12.43 -6.81
C ILE A 43 -11.08 12.30 -6.61
N SER A 44 -10.63 11.49 -5.66
CA SER A 44 -9.21 11.20 -5.42
C SER A 44 -8.56 10.64 -6.69
N SER A 45 -9.21 9.68 -7.34
CA SER A 45 -8.69 9.06 -8.56
C SER A 45 -8.64 10.03 -9.75
N GLN A 46 -9.56 10.98 -9.83
CA GLN A 46 -9.60 11.99 -10.89
C GLN A 46 -8.46 13.01 -10.73
N ARG A 47 -8.09 13.34 -9.49
CA ARG A 47 -7.00 14.27 -9.16
C ARG A 47 -5.61 13.63 -9.21
N GLU A 48 -5.54 12.30 -9.32
CA GLU A 48 -4.28 11.57 -9.31
C GLU A 48 -3.41 11.87 -10.54
N ALA A 49 -2.19 12.34 -10.31
CA ALA A 49 -1.22 12.64 -11.36
C ALA A 49 -0.49 11.37 -11.86
N GLN A 50 -0.35 10.35 -11.00
CA GLN A 50 0.36 9.11 -11.32
C GLN A 50 -0.61 8.07 -11.87
N LYS A 51 -0.74 8.02 -13.20
CA LYS A 51 -1.64 7.09 -13.92
C LYS A 51 -1.58 5.64 -13.43
N MET A 52 -0.41 5.17 -13.00
CA MET A 52 -0.22 3.82 -12.49
C MET A 52 -1.06 3.53 -11.23
N LYS A 53 -1.30 4.54 -10.37
CA LYS A 53 -2.17 4.39 -9.19
C LYS A 53 -3.64 4.18 -9.52
N LEU A 54 -4.11 4.50 -10.74
CA LEU A 54 -5.52 4.38 -11.11
C LEU A 54 -6.04 2.94 -11.02
N LYS A 55 -5.17 1.94 -11.23
CA LYS A 55 -5.52 0.52 -11.02
C LYS A 55 -5.79 0.26 -9.53
N PHE A 56 -4.92 0.77 -8.65
CA PHE A 56 -5.07 0.64 -7.21
C PHE A 56 -6.31 1.34 -6.66
N TYR A 57 -6.67 2.53 -7.16
CA TYR A 57 -7.94 3.18 -6.83
C TYR A 57 -9.15 2.39 -7.32
N GLY A 58 -9.05 1.77 -8.50
CA GLY A 58 -10.11 0.89 -9.02
C GLY A 58 -10.34 -0.31 -8.10
N ASN A 59 -9.26 -0.91 -7.60
CA ASN A 59 -9.33 -2.00 -6.63
C ASN A 59 -9.91 -1.52 -5.28
N LEU A 60 -9.48 -0.35 -4.79
CA LEU A 60 -9.99 0.25 -3.56
C LEU A 60 -11.50 0.45 -3.63
N LEU A 61 -11.99 1.07 -4.71
CA LEU A 61 -13.41 1.29 -4.95
C LEU A 61 -14.18 -0.03 -4.96
N ALA A 62 -13.70 -1.01 -5.73
CA ALA A 62 -14.35 -2.30 -5.85
C ALA A 62 -14.40 -3.04 -4.51
N ASN A 63 -13.29 -3.08 -3.76
CA ASN A 63 -13.19 -3.86 -2.54
C ASN A 63 -13.94 -3.23 -1.35
N MET A 64 -14.18 -1.92 -1.36
CA MET A 64 -14.88 -1.24 -0.27
C MET A 64 -16.32 -1.75 -0.10
N GLY A 65 -17.01 -2.04 -1.22
CA GLY A 65 -18.36 -2.62 -1.22
C GLY A 65 -18.45 -4.07 -0.71
N PHE A 66 -17.31 -4.71 -0.42
CA PHE A 66 -17.24 -6.07 0.15
C PHE A 66 -16.60 -6.10 1.54
N CYS A 67 -16.21 -4.95 2.11
CA CYS A 67 -15.42 -4.90 3.34
C CYS A 67 -16.24 -4.48 4.57
N LYS A 68 -17.10 -5.37 5.10
CA LYS A 68 -18.01 -5.07 6.24
C LYS A 68 -17.32 -4.60 7.53
N GLU A 69 -16.05 -4.96 7.69
CA GLU A 69 -15.28 -4.69 8.91
C GLU A 69 -14.96 -3.20 9.13
N LEU A 70 -15.03 -2.36 8.09
CA LEU A 70 -14.62 -0.97 8.16
C LEU A 70 -15.82 -0.04 8.33
N SER A 71 -15.73 0.87 9.30
CA SER A 71 -16.63 2.01 9.40
C SER A 71 -16.37 3.04 8.30
N SER A 72 -17.29 3.97 8.15
CA SER A 72 -17.20 5.05 7.16
C SER A 72 -16.04 6.00 7.45
N ASP A 73 -15.82 6.34 8.73
CA ASP A 73 -14.66 7.11 9.17
C ASP A 73 -13.32 6.41 8.86
N GLU A 74 -13.25 5.09 9.08
CA GLU A 74 -12.05 4.30 8.79
C GLU A 74 -11.79 4.21 7.28
N ALA A 75 -12.85 4.12 6.47
CA ALA A 75 -12.76 4.16 5.02
C ALA A 75 -12.23 5.51 4.52
N ILE A 76 -12.74 6.63 5.04
CA ILE A 76 -12.23 7.98 4.74
C ILE A 76 -10.76 8.11 5.15
N GLN A 77 -10.38 7.58 6.30
CA GLN A 77 -8.99 7.57 6.72
C GLN A 77 -8.10 6.80 5.73
N ILE A 78 -8.51 5.62 5.28
CA ILE A 78 -7.80 4.83 4.27
C ILE A 78 -7.67 5.59 2.95
N ILE A 79 -8.73 6.26 2.50
CA ILE A 79 -8.71 7.07 1.28
C ILE A 79 -7.67 8.19 1.40
N SER A 80 -7.63 8.89 2.54
CA SER A 80 -6.64 9.95 2.77
C SER A 80 -5.20 9.45 2.71
N PHE A 81 -4.94 8.22 3.17
CA PHE A 81 -3.62 7.61 3.03
C PHE A 81 -3.33 7.20 1.58
N ALA A 82 -4.30 6.61 0.89
CA ALA A 82 -4.17 6.25 -0.53
C ALA A 82 -3.86 7.46 -1.41
N GLU A 83 -4.45 8.62 -1.12
CA GLU A 83 -4.14 9.91 -1.78
C GLU A 83 -2.69 10.34 -1.57
N ARG A 84 -2.23 10.30 -0.32
CA ARG A 84 -0.89 10.77 0.07
C ARG A 84 0.25 9.89 -0.46
N LEU A 85 0.02 8.59 -0.62
CA LEU A 85 1.04 7.65 -1.07
C LEU A 85 1.46 7.95 -2.52
N SER A 86 2.76 8.06 -2.77
CA SER A 86 3.28 8.03 -4.14
C SER A 86 3.16 6.62 -4.73
N TYR A 87 3.20 6.52 -6.07
CA TYR A 87 3.20 5.21 -6.73
C TYR A 87 4.39 4.35 -6.27
N ARG A 88 5.57 4.96 -6.12
CA ARG A 88 6.76 4.25 -5.61
C ARG A 88 6.56 3.78 -4.17
N GLN A 89 5.92 4.57 -3.31
CA GLN A 89 5.60 4.15 -1.95
C GLN A 89 4.58 3.00 -1.92
N CYS A 90 3.62 2.94 -2.85
CA CYS A 90 2.75 1.77 -2.99
C CYS A 90 3.56 0.50 -3.31
N LEU A 91 4.48 0.58 -4.27
CA LEU A 91 5.37 -0.54 -4.62
C LEU A 91 6.32 -0.92 -3.48
N LEU A 92 6.81 0.06 -2.73
CA LEU A 92 7.65 -0.18 -1.56
C LEU A 92 6.86 -0.88 -0.45
N LEU A 93 5.62 -0.44 -0.20
CA LEU A 93 4.72 -1.08 0.75
C LEU A 93 4.43 -2.53 0.34
N THR A 94 4.25 -2.82 -0.95
CA THR A 94 4.19 -4.21 -1.47
C THR A 94 5.43 -5.02 -1.09
N ALA A 95 6.63 -4.49 -1.34
CA ALA A 95 7.88 -5.21 -1.06
C ALA A 95 8.03 -5.52 0.44
N ILE A 96 7.71 -4.54 1.30
CA ILE A 96 7.74 -4.69 2.75
C ILE A 96 6.64 -5.68 3.22
N PHE A 97 5.46 -5.66 2.62
CA PHE A 97 4.38 -6.59 2.96
C PHE A 97 4.76 -8.04 2.67
N ILE A 98 5.33 -8.30 1.49
CA ILE A 98 5.85 -9.62 1.11
C ILE A 98 6.93 -10.09 2.09
N ASN A 99 7.83 -9.19 2.48
CA ASN A 99 8.85 -9.47 3.51
C ASN A 99 8.20 -9.80 4.86
N THR A 100 7.20 -9.04 5.28
CA THR A 100 6.44 -9.24 6.53
C THR A 100 5.81 -10.63 6.58
N ALA A 101 5.18 -11.06 5.48
CA ALA A 101 4.61 -12.39 5.37
C ALA A 101 5.68 -13.49 5.54
N GLN A 102 6.85 -13.33 4.91
CA GLN A 102 7.98 -14.26 5.08
C GLN A 102 8.51 -14.28 6.52
N TYR A 103 8.64 -13.11 7.15
CA TYR A 103 9.06 -12.99 8.54
C TYR A 103 8.11 -13.72 9.49
N ARG A 104 6.79 -13.52 9.34
CA ARG A 104 5.76 -14.17 10.16
C ARG A 104 5.77 -15.70 10.03
N VAL A 105 6.07 -16.23 8.83
CA VAL A 105 6.08 -17.68 8.57
C VAL A 105 7.37 -18.35 9.03
N SER A 106 8.53 -17.72 8.84
CA SER A 106 9.84 -18.38 8.99
C SER A 106 10.69 -17.88 10.16
N GLY A 107 10.27 -16.82 10.85
CA GLY A 107 11.04 -16.18 11.92
C GLY A 107 12.34 -15.53 11.45
N LYS A 108 12.55 -15.43 10.14
CA LYS A 108 13.66 -14.75 9.48
C LYS A 108 13.09 -13.84 8.39
N ALA A 109 13.42 -12.55 8.41
CA ALA A 109 13.42 -11.75 7.18
C ALA A 109 14.69 -12.21 6.41
N SER A 110 14.74 -12.54 5.13
CA SER A 110 14.16 -12.07 3.87
C SER A 110 15.16 -11.24 3.08
N PHE A 111 15.05 -11.31 1.75
CA PHE A 111 15.90 -10.74 0.70
C PHE A 111 16.09 -9.22 0.76
N LEU A 112 15.38 -8.53 1.67
CA LEU A 112 15.65 -7.13 1.99
C LEU A 112 16.98 -7.09 2.74
N ALA A 113 17.88 -6.28 2.25
CA ALA A 113 19.22 -6.27 2.78
C ALA A 113 19.24 -5.65 4.20
N ASN A 114 20.08 -6.24 5.03
CA ASN A 114 20.22 -5.92 6.45
C ASN A 114 21.39 -4.94 6.61
N LYS A 115 21.20 -3.70 6.15
CA LYS A 115 22.21 -2.65 6.19
C LYS A 115 21.57 -1.34 6.57
N PHE A 116 22.29 -0.54 7.35
CA PHE A 116 21.92 0.84 7.63
C PHE A 116 22.58 1.76 6.62
N ILE A 117 21.93 2.89 6.29
CA ILE A 117 22.61 3.96 5.53
C ILE A 117 23.90 4.41 6.24
N THR A 118 23.91 4.40 7.58
CA THR A 118 25.08 4.81 8.38
C THR A 118 26.21 3.80 8.43
N ASP A 119 26.00 2.55 8.01
CA ASP A 119 27.11 1.57 7.91
C ASP A 119 28.11 1.93 6.81
N GLY A 120 27.82 2.96 6.01
CA GLY A 120 28.77 3.64 5.15
C GLY A 120 28.86 5.12 5.46
N MET A 121 29.87 5.53 6.22
CA MET A 121 30.48 6.87 6.08
C MET A 121 31.21 6.99 4.71
N GLU A 122 30.59 6.50 3.64
CA GLU A 122 31.12 6.59 2.29
C GLU A 122 30.70 7.92 1.68
N LYS A 123 31.68 8.67 1.18
CA LYS A 123 31.50 10.05 0.69
C LYS A 123 30.51 10.21 -0.48
N ASN A 124 29.93 9.14 -1.03
CA ASN A 124 29.04 9.17 -2.19
C ASN A 124 27.93 8.10 -2.10
N ILE A 125 26.94 8.29 -1.22
CA ILE A 125 25.72 7.46 -1.26
C ILE A 125 24.88 7.89 -2.47
N PRO A 126 24.52 6.97 -3.38
CA PRO A 126 23.65 7.27 -4.52
C PRO A 126 22.30 7.89 -4.10
N PHE A 127 21.81 8.86 -4.89
CA PHE A 127 20.59 9.62 -4.57
C PHE A 127 19.33 8.73 -4.53
N ASP A 128 19.26 7.72 -5.39
CA ASP A 128 18.19 6.72 -5.41
C ASP A 128 18.07 5.98 -4.07
N ARG A 129 19.20 5.68 -3.41
CA ARG A 129 19.22 5.08 -2.06
C ARG A 129 18.74 6.06 -1.01
N ILE A 130 19.25 7.29 -0.99
CA ILE A 130 18.78 8.32 -0.04
C ILE A 130 17.26 8.50 -0.16
N SER A 131 16.78 8.59 -1.40
CA SER A 131 15.37 8.74 -1.74
C SER A 131 14.52 7.53 -1.33
N LEU A 132 15.04 6.31 -1.47
CA LEU A 132 14.35 5.09 -1.01
C LEU A 132 14.16 5.08 0.51
N TYR A 133 15.21 5.36 1.27
CA TYR A 133 15.13 5.35 2.73
C TYR A 133 14.30 6.51 3.28
N GLN A 134 14.26 7.64 2.56
CA GLN A 134 13.33 8.72 2.85
C GLN A 134 11.87 8.27 2.71
N ASP A 135 11.53 7.50 1.66
CA ASP A 135 10.19 6.92 1.52
C ASP A 135 9.84 5.95 2.64
N VAL A 136 10.77 5.08 3.04
CA VAL A 136 10.56 4.16 4.18
C VAL A 136 10.28 4.94 5.46
N LEU A 137 11.06 5.99 5.73
CA LEU A 137 10.87 6.84 6.91
C LEU A 137 9.52 7.57 6.86
N GLU A 138 9.07 8.01 5.69
CA GLU A 138 7.75 8.62 5.53
C GLU A 138 6.63 7.60 5.79
N LEU A 139 6.72 6.39 5.23
CA LEU A 139 5.78 5.31 5.51
C LEU A 139 5.71 4.99 7.01
N TYR A 140 6.85 4.99 7.69
CA TYR A 140 6.94 4.79 9.13
C TYR A 140 6.25 5.94 9.89
N ARG A 141 6.52 7.20 9.50
CA ARG A 141 5.89 8.39 10.11
C ARG A 141 4.39 8.44 9.86
N MET A 142 3.91 7.87 8.76
CA MET A 142 2.48 7.71 8.47
C MET A 142 1.84 6.60 9.31
N GLY A 143 2.62 5.77 10.02
CA GLY A 143 2.12 4.64 10.80
C GLY A 143 1.67 3.46 9.95
N LEU A 144 2.13 3.36 8.69
CA LEU A 144 1.80 2.26 7.78
C LEU A 144 2.77 1.08 7.91
N VAL A 145 3.97 1.36 8.41
CA VAL A 145 5.01 0.36 8.66
C VAL A 145 5.63 0.58 10.03
N PHE A 146 6.18 -0.48 10.61
CA PHE A 146 6.72 -0.51 11.97
C PHE A 146 8.10 -1.17 12.00
N GLU A 147 8.94 -0.75 12.92
CA GLU A 147 10.22 -1.42 13.21
C GLU A 147 9.99 -2.48 14.29
N VAL A 148 10.35 -3.74 14.00
CA VAL A 148 10.00 -4.89 14.86
C VAL A 148 10.81 -5.00 16.14
N ASN A 149 12.00 -4.40 16.20
CA ASN A 149 12.90 -4.46 17.36
C ASN A 149 12.62 -3.34 18.37
N GLY A 150 11.65 -2.46 18.13
CA GLY A 150 11.29 -1.34 18.99
C GLY A 150 12.22 -0.12 18.84
N ASN A 151 13.01 -0.05 17.78
CA ASN A 151 13.90 1.08 17.51
C ASN A 151 13.09 2.28 16.98
N LEU A 152 13.35 3.46 17.53
CA LEU A 152 12.74 4.70 17.04
C LEU A 152 13.48 5.22 15.80
N LEU A 153 12.77 5.33 14.68
CA LEU A 153 13.29 5.87 13.43
C LEU A 153 13.06 7.40 13.38
N LEU A 154 14.10 8.17 13.68
CA LEU A 154 14.06 9.64 13.60
C LEU A 154 14.59 10.14 12.25
N THR A 155 15.58 9.44 11.71
CA THR A 155 16.33 9.81 10.51
C THR A 155 16.48 8.62 9.55
N ILE A 156 16.76 8.90 8.28
CA ILE A 156 17.00 7.87 7.26
C ILE A 156 18.20 6.98 7.60
N GLY A 157 19.15 7.46 8.41
CA GLY A 157 20.32 6.71 8.84
C GLY A 157 20.00 5.49 9.70
N GLN A 158 18.86 5.52 10.40
CA GLN A 158 18.43 4.48 11.34
C GLN A 158 17.49 3.47 10.70
N VAL A 159 17.04 3.72 9.48
CA VAL A 159 16.14 2.82 8.76
C VAL A 159 16.93 1.57 8.38
N ASN A 160 16.41 0.41 8.77
CA ASN A 160 16.88 -0.89 8.33
C ASN A 160 15.70 -1.64 7.72
N LEU A 161 15.66 -1.73 6.39
CA LEU A 161 14.59 -2.34 5.62
C LEU A 161 14.23 -3.76 6.09
N HIS A 162 15.21 -4.53 6.55
CA HIS A 162 15.01 -5.88 7.07
C HIS A 162 14.12 -5.94 8.32
N SER A 163 14.17 -4.90 9.14
CA SER A 163 13.42 -4.80 10.39
C SER A 163 12.07 -4.09 10.24
N ILE A 164 11.74 -3.64 9.02
CA ILE A 164 10.49 -2.94 8.76
C ILE A 164 9.43 -3.95 8.33
N ILE A 165 8.27 -3.86 8.97
CA ILE A 165 7.08 -4.66 8.62
C ILE A 165 5.87 -3.77 8.35
N VAL A 166 4.93 -4.26 7.55
CA VAL A 166 3.61 -3.63 7.41
C VAL A 166 2.75 -4.03 8.62
N GLY A 167 1.93 -3.09 9.09
CA GLY A 167 0.97 -3.34 10.16
C GLY A 167 -0.17 -2.32 10.17
N GLY A 168 -1.16 -2.55 11.04
CA GLY A 168 -2.25 -1.60 11.28
C GLY A 168 -3.00 -1.22 10.01
N ILE A 169 -3.13 0.09 9.76
CA ILE A 169 -3.80 0.62 8.55
C ILE A 169 -3.05 0.23 7.27
N GLY A 170 -1.72 0.03 7.34
CA GLY A 170 -0.93 -0.41 6.20
C GLY A 170 -1.40 -1.76 5.63
N ASP A 171 -1.77 -2.71 6.50
CA ASP A 171 -2.30 -4.02 6.07
C ASP A 171 -3.63 -3.86 5.32
N LYS A 172 -4.50 -2.96 5.80
CA LYS A 172 -5.79 -2.67 5.16
C LYS A 172 -5.62 -1.97 3.82
N ILE A 173 -4.69 -1.02 3.71
CA ILE A 173 -4.36 -0.36 2.43
C ILE A 173 -3.86 -1.38 1.41
N VAL A 174 -2.88 -2.21 1.78
CA VAL A 174 -2.33 -3.23 0.87
C VAL A 174 -3.44 -4.16 0.38
N THR A 175 -4.30 -4.62 1.28
CA THR A 175 -5.38 -5.56 0.95
C THR A 175 -6.46 -4.91 0.07
N LEU A 176 -6.94 -3.73 0.41
CA LEU A 176 -8.03 -3.08 -0.32
C LEU A 176 -7.59 -2.56 -1.69
N MET A 177 -6.35 -2.06 -1.80
CA MET A 177 -5.78 -1.64 -3.08
C MET A 177 -5.17 -2.80 -3.88
N GLU A 178 -5.10 -4.00 -3.29
CA GLU A 178 -4.45 -5.22 -3.80
C GLU A 178 -3.00 -5.00 -4.25
N LEU A 179 -2.24 -4.27 -3.44
CA LEU A 179 -0.83 -3.96 -3.73
C LEU A 179 0.04 -5.21 -3.69
N ASP A 180 -0.34 -6.22 -2.92
CA ASP A 180 0.32 -7.53 -2.82
C ASP A 180 0.24 -8.35 -4.12
N ARG A 181 -0.71 -8.02 -5.00
CA ARG A 181 -0.95 -8.71 -6.27
C ARG A 181 -0.27 -8.07 -7.47
N VAL A 182 0.63 -7.10 -7.28
CA VAL A 182 1.32 -6.37 -8.37
C VAL A 182 2.04 -7.28 -9.38
N MET A 183 2.40 -8.50 -8.97
CA MET A 183 3.03 -9.51 -9.84
C MET A 183 2.04 -10.44 -10.56
N ASP A 184 0.75 -10.31 -10.31
CA ASP A 184 -0.28 -11.09 -10.98
C ASP A 184 -0.51 -10.56 -12.40
N ASN A 185 -1.00 -11.43 -13.29
CA ASN A 185 -1.27 -11.14 -14.71
C ASN A 185 -2.29 -10.00 -14.94
N GLU A 186 -2.91 -9.48 -13.88
CA GLU A 186 -3.94 -8.43 -13.91
C GLU A 186 -3.35 -7.02 -13.92
N TYR A 187 -2.03 -6.91 -13.68
CA TYR A 187 -1.29 -5.67 -13.73
C TYR A 187 -0.56 -5.51 -15.08
N THR A 188 -0.37 -4.26 -15.50
CA THR A 188 0.34 -3.99 -16.75
C THR A 188 1.82 -4.34 -16.62
N GLU A 189 2.48 -4.69 -17.73
CA GLU A 189 3.93 -4.95 -17.77
C GLU A 189 4.75 -3.83 -17.13
N ASN A 190 4.27 -2.58 -17.21
CA ASN A 190 4.89 -1.44 -16.56
C ASN A 190 4.93 -1.56 -15.03
N HIS A 191 3.86 -2.05 -14.39
CA HIS A 191 3.84 -2.25 -12.93
C HIS A 191 4.89 -3.27 -12.50
N ILE A 192 4.95 -4.41 -13.20
CA ILE A 192 5.89 -5.49 -12.94
C ILE A 192 7.33 -4.99 -13.14
N ASN A 193 7.60 -4.31 -14.26
CA ASN A 193 8.93 -3.77 -14.55
C ASN A 193 9.38 -2.75 -13.51
N ASP A 194 8.50 -1.85 -13.07
CA ASP A 194 8.85 -0.84 -12.06
C ASP A 194 9.06 -1.46 -10.68
N PHE A 195 8.27 -2.50 -10.34
CA PHE A 195 8.48 -3.27 -9.11
C PHE A 195 9.81 -4.02 -9.13
N ILE A 196 10.18 -4.65 -10.25
CA ILE A 196 11.49 -5.33 -10.40
C ILE A 196 12.65 -4.33 -10.30
N LYS A 197 12.53 -3.14 -10.91
CA LYS A 197 13.53 -2.07 -10.76
C LYS A 197 13.69 -1.68 -9.30
N LEU A 198 12.59 -1.48 -8.57
CA LEU A 198 12.61 -1.15 -7.15
C LEU A 198 13.29 -2.25 -6.33
N LEU A 199 12.93 -3.52 -6.56
CA LEU A 199 13.56 -4.66 -5.90
C LEU A 199 15.07 -4.76 -6.19
N THR A 200 15.50 -4.35 -7.39
CA THR A 200 16.91 -4.32 -7.76
C THR A 200 17.67 -3.27 -6.94
N VAL A 201 17.08 -2.08 -6.75
CA VAL A 201 17.66 -1.03 -5.87
C VAL A 201 17.73 -1.50 -4.42
N ILE A 202 16.68 -2.18 -3.94
CA ILE A 202 16.60 -2.75 -2.59
C ILE A 202 17.60 -3.91 -2.38
N LYS A 203 17.91 -4.69 -3.41
CA LYS A 203 18.82 -5.85 -3.34
C LYS A 203 20.28 -5.50 -3.60
N ASN A 204 20.57 -4.50 -4.44
CA ASN A 204 21.93 -4.08 -4.77
C ASN A 204 22.61 -3.31 -3.61
N GLU A 205 22.37 -3.70 -2.37
CA GLU A 205 23.04 -3.14 -1.19
C GLU A 205 24.49 -3.64 -0.98
N ASN A 206 25.15 -4.06 -2.07
CA ASN A 206 26.57 -4.42 -2.06
C ASN A 206 27.41 -3.23 -1.59
#